data_AF-A0A9X2J6D0-F1
#
_entry.id   AF-A0A9X2J6D0-F1
#
_cell.length_a   1.000
_cell.length_b   1.000
_cell.length_c   1.000
_cell.angle_alpha   90.00
_cell.angle_beta   90.00
_cell.angle_gamma   90.00
#
_symmetry.space_group_name_H-M   'P 1'
#
loop_
_entity.id
_entity.type
_entity.pdbx_description
1 polymer ?
#
loop_
_entity_poly.entity_id
_entity_poly.type
_entity_poly.pdbx_seq_one_letter_code
_entity_poly.pdbx_strand_id
1 'polypeptide(L)'
;MLILGCVVSVFSFALLAVTQILPGFIIAMTLCAIGRAIWEPPASALIGDLIDDQAQRELALQLRYFLINAGAALAPIVGGVITESGV
;
A
#
# COMPACT_ATOMS: atom_id res chain seq x y z
N MET A 1 -12.01 4.12 8.54
CA MET A 1 -10.62 4.63 8.36
C MET A 1 -9.85 3.89 7.27
N LEU A 2 -9.98 2.56 7.17
CA LEU A 2 -9.39 1.77 6.09
C LEU A 2 -9.71 2.31 4.68
N ILE A 3 -10.99 2.51 4.36
CA ILE A 3 -11.41 3.04 3.04
C ILE A 3 -10.78 4.42 2.76
N LEU A 4 -10.66 5.28 3.77
CA LEU A 4 -10.03 6.60 3.62
C LEU A 4 -8.55 6.48 3.26
N GLY A 5 -7.81 5.58 3.94
CA GLY A 5 -6.40 5.31 3.61
C GLY A 5 -6.23 4.80 2.17
N CYS A 6 -7.13 3.92 1.71
CA CYS A 6 -7.15 3.47 0.32
C CYS A 6 -7.40 4.62 -0.66
N VAL A 7 -8.42 5.44 -0.41
CA VAL A 7 -8.78 6.57 -1.28
C VAL A 7 -7.60 7.54 -1.39
N VAL A 8 -6.98 7.91 -0.27
CA VAL A 8 -5.79 8.78 -0.25
C VAL A 8 -4.65 8.15 -1.05
N SER A 9 -4.41 6.85 -0.90
CA SER A 9 -3.36 6.14 -1.64
C SER A 9 -3.61 6.14 -3.14
N VAL A 10 -4.84 5.88 -3.58
CA VAL A 10 -5.23 5.94 -5.00
C VAL A 10 -4.99 7.33 -5.59
N PHE A 11 -5.43 8.39 -4.90
CA PHE A 11 -5.18 9.76 -5.33
C PHE A 11 -3.68 10.09 -5.39
N SER A 12 -2.90 9.59 -4.43
CA SER A 12 -1.45 9.79 -4.39
C SER A 12 -0.76 9.20 -5.61
N PHE A 13 -1.08 7.94 -5.96
CA PHE A 13 -0.50 7.27 -7.12
C PHE A 13 -0.97 7.88 -8.44
N ALA A 14 -2.23 8.32 -8.53
CA ALA A 14 -2.72 9.05 -9.70
C ALA A 14 -1.95 10.37 -9.90
N LEU A 15 -1.71 11.13 -8.83
CA LEU A 15 -0.93 12.36 -8.88
C LEU A 15 0.55 12.09 -9.24
N LEU A 16 1.11 11.00 -8.73
CA LEU A 16 2.48 10.57 -9.04
C LEU A 16 2.64 10.24 -10.53
N ALA A 17 1.62 9.64 -11.15
CA ALA A 17 1.65 9.25 -12.56
C ALA A 17 1.67 10.45 -13.53
N VAL A 18 0.99 11.55 -13.18
CA VAL A 18 0.85 12.73 -14.07
C VAL A 18 1.86 13.84 -13.79
N THR A 19 2.49 13.83 -12.62
CA THR A 19 3.45 14.87 -12.19
C THR A 19 4.72 14.83 -13.03
N GLN A 20 5.21 16.00 -13.44
CA GLN A 20 6.49 16.18 -14.16
C GLN A 20 7.43 17.20 -13.49
N ILE A 21 7.09 17.65 -12.28
CA ILE A 21 7.85 18.67 -11.54
C ILE A 21 8.15 18.23 -10.10
N LEU A 22 9.32 18.62 -9.58
CA LEU A 22 9.80 18.21 -8.26
C LEU A 22 8.79 18.47 -7.12
N PRO A 23 8.14 19.65 -7.01
CA PRO A 23 7.18 19.88 -5.93
C PRO A 23 5.98 18.92 -5.98
N GLY A 24 5.53 18.55 -7.17
CA GLY A 24 4.44 17.58 -7.34
C GLY A 24 4.82 16.20 -6.82
N PHE A 25 6.07 15.77 -7.03
CA PHE A 25 6.57 14.48 -6.55
C PHE A 25 6.62 14.45 -5.01
N ILE A 26 7.07 15.55 -4.40
CA ILE A 26 7.10 15.69 -2.94
C ILE A 26 5.68 15.53 -2.38
N ILE A 27 4.70 16.25 -2.94
CA ILE A 27 3.30 16.18 -2.50
C ILE A 27 2.74 14.76 -2.67
N ALA A 28 2.94 14.14 -3.84
CA ALA A 28 2.44 12.80 -4.12
C ALA A 28 3.03 11.75 -3.15
N MET A 29 4.34 11.81 -2.87
CA MET A 29 4.99 10.89 -1.93
C MET A 29 4.53 11.13 -0.49
N THR A 30 4.34 12.38 -0.07
CA THR A 30 3.81 12.70 1.26
C THR A 30 2.38 12.15 1.44
N LEU A 31 1.50 12.33 0.45
CA LEU A 31 0.15 11.76 0.50
C LEU A 31 0.19 10.22 0.53
N CYS A 32 1.11 9.59 -0.20
CA CYS A 32 1.31 8.13 -0.15
C CYS A 32 1.74 7.65 1.24
N ALA A 33 2.63 8.39 1.92
CA ALA A 33 3.01 8.10 3.29
C ALA A 33 1.84 8.27 4.28
N ILE A 34 1.02 9.32 4.11
CA ILE A 34 -0.18 9.56 4.91
C ILE A 34 -1.19 8.42 4.72
N GLY A 35 -1.45 8.02 3.46
CA GLY A 35 -2.36 6.91 3.15
C GLY A 35 -1.96 5.61 3.84
N ARG A 36 -0.65 5.28 3.81
CA ARG A 36 -0.10 4.13 4.54
C ARG A 36 -0.25 4.26 6.05
N ALA A 37 0.09 5.41 6.62
CA ALA A 37 -0.04 5.66 8.07
C ALA A 37 -1.49 5.57 8.56
N ILE A 38 -2.48 5.92 7.73
CA ILE A 38 -3.90 5.78 8.05
C ILE A 38 -4.35 4.32 7.94
N TRP A 39 -3.80 3.55 6.99
CA TRP A 39 -4.22 2.17 6.73
C TRP A 39 -3.64 1.16 7.73
N GLU A 40 -2.37 1.33 8.11
CA GLU A 40 -1.60 0.29 8.80
C GLU A 40 -2.08 -0.02 10.23
N PRO A 41 -2.35 0.98 11.10
CA PRO A 41 -2.88 0.72 12.44
C PRO A 41 -4.26 0.04 12.46
N PRO A 42 -5.29 0.52 11.74
CA PRO A 42 -6.61 -0.12 11.78
C PRO A 42 -6.65 -1.47 11.07
N ALA A 43 -5.76 -1.73 10.10
CA ALA A 43 -5.68 -3.04 9.46
C ALA A 43 -5.18 -4.10 10.44
N SER A 44 -4.15 -3.78 11.23
CA SER A 44 -3.63 -4.67 12.26
C SER A 44 -4.61 -4.84 13.43
N ALA A 45 -5.28 -3.76 13.84
CA ALA A 45 -6.32 -3.83 14.87
C ALA A 45 -7.50 -4.71 14.44
N LEU A 46 -7.97 -4.58 13.20
CA LEU A 46 -9.07 -5.39 12.67
C LEU A 46 -8.76 -6.90 12.69
N ILE A 47 -7.53 -7.28 12.34
CA ILE A 47 -7.09 -8.69 12.43
C ILE A 47 -7.08 -9.15 13.90
N GLY A 48 -6.64 -8.28 14.81
CA GLY A 48 -6.61 -8.57 16.24
C GLY A 48 -7.99 -8.72 16.89
N ASP A 49 -8.99 -7.98 16.40
CA ASP A 49 -10.36 -8.00 16.90
C ASP A 49 -11.20 -9.16 16.32
N LEU A 50 -10.86 -9.65 15.12
CA LEU A 50 -11.63 -10.69 14.43
C LEU A 50 -11.17 -12.12 14.77
N ILE A 51 -9.92 -12.27 15.23
CA ILE A 51 -9.30 -13.58 15.48
C ILE A 51 -8.95 -13.70 16.96
N ASP A 52 -9.78 -14.45 17.68
CA ASP A 52 -9.61 -14.68 19.13
C ASP A 52 -8.44 -15.63 19.43
N ASP A 53 -8.21 -16.63 18.58
CA ASP A 53 -7.12 -17.60 18.77
C ASP A 53 -5.76 -16.96 18.48
N GLN A 54 -4.86 -17.01 19.46
CA GLN A 54 -3.56 -16.37 19.38
C GLN A 54 -2.71 -16.91 18.21
N ALA A 55 -2.68 -18.22 17.99
CA ALA A 55 -1.86 -18.83 16.94
C ALA A 55 -2.38 -18.47 15.55
N GLN A 56 -3.71 -18.46 15.35
CA GLN A 56 -4.33 -18.01 14.11
C GLN A 56 -4.09 -16.50 13.88
N ARG A 57 -4.10 -15.69 14.93
CA ARG A 57 -3.85 -14.25 14.84
C ARG A 57 -2.41 -13.96 14.41
N GLU A 58 -1.44 -14.65 15.00
CA GLU A 58 -0.03 -14.55 14.61
C GLU A 58 0.17 -14.98 13.16
N LEU A 59 -0.46 -16.08 12.74
CA LEU A 59 -0.43 -16.55 11.36
C LEU A 59 -1.03 -15.51 10.39
N ALA A 60 -2.17 -14.89 10.74
CA ALA A 60 -2.80 -13.86 9.90
C ALA A 60 -1.93 -12.62 9.74
N LEU A 61 -1.25 -12.19 10.81
CA LEU A 61 -0.29 -11.09 10.75
C LEU A 61 0.92 -11.46 9.88
N GLN A 62 1.47 -12.66 10.03
CA GLN A 62 2.56 -13.14 9.17
C GLN A 62 2.15 -13.22 7.70
N LEU A 63 0.93 -13.69 7.42
CA LEU A 63 0.37 -13.72 6.06
C LEU A 63 0.24 -12.30 5.48
N ARG A 64 -0.21 -11.33 6.28
CA ARG A 64 -0.24 -9.91 5.87
C ARG A 64 1.15 -9.43 5.46
N TYR A 65 2.18 -9.71 6.27
CA TYR A 65 3.55 -9.33 5.92
C TYR A 65 4.08 -10.06 4.68
N PHE A 66 3.74 -11.34 4.52
CA PHE A 66 4.07 -12.10 3.31
C PHE A 66 3.48 -11.44 2.06
N LEU A 67 2.19 -11.06 2.09
CA LEU A 67 1.52 -10.40 0.97
C LEU A 67 2.13 -9.04 0.64
N ILE A 68 2.52 -8.26 1.65
CA ILE A 68 3.20 -6.97 1.44
C ILE A 68 4.54 -7.18 0.72
N ASN A 69 5.34 -8.14 1.16
CA ASN A 69 6.62 -8.45 0.52
C ASN A 69 6.44 -9.01 -0.89
N ALA A 70 5.46 -9.90 -1.09
CA ALA A 70 5.13 -10.43 -2.41
C ALA A 70 4.72 -9.29 -3.37
N GLY A 71 3.89 -8.36 -2.93
CA GLY A 71 3.54 -7.17 -3.70
C GLY A 71 4.75 -6.31 -4.07
N ALA A 72 5.66 -6.08 -3.11
CA ALA A 72 6.89 -5.32 -3.34
C ALA A 72 7.83 -6.01 -4.34
N ALA A 73 7.89 -7.35 -4.36
CA ALA A 73 8.69 -8.12 -5.32
C ALA A 73 8.05 -8.15 -6.72
N LEU A 74 6.71 -8.23 -6.79
CA LEU A 74 5.98 -8.27 -8.05
C LEU A 74 5.89 -6.90 -8.74
N ALA A 75 5.83 -5.81 -7.98
CA ALA A 75 5.65 -4.47 -8.53
C ALA A 75 6.72 -4.06 -9.57
N PRO A 76 8.04 -4.28 -9.36
CA PRO A 76 9.07 -4.00 -10.36
C PRO A 76 8.97 -4.89 -11.60
N ILE A 77 8.56 -6.15 -11.45
CA ILE A 77 8.44 -7.09 -12.58
C ILE A 77 7.30 -6.62 -13.49
N VAL A 78 6.13 -6.38 -12.91
CA VAL A 78 4.97 -5.90 -13.67
C VAL A 78 5.24 -4.52 -14.25
N GLY A 79 5.79 -3.60 -13.44
CA GLY A 79 6.16 -2.24 -13.86
C GLY A 79 7.21 -2.20 -14.98
N GLY A 80 8.19 -3.10 -14.92
CA GLY A 80 9.19 -3.26 -15.98
C GLY A 80 8.55 -3.75 -17.28
N VAL A 81 7.77 -4.83 -17.21
CA VAL A 81 7.10 -5.42 -18.38
C VAL A 81 6.19 -4.41 -19.09
N ILE A 82 5.38 -3.63 -18.34
CA ILE A 82 4.52 -2.61 -18.96
C ILE A 82 5.34 -1.53 -19.66
N THR A 83 6.45 -1.10 -19.06
CA THR A 83 7.34 -0.06 -19.62
C THR A 83 8.06 -0.57 -20.88
N GLU A 84 8.51 -1.82 -20.88
CA GLU A 84 9.16 -2.45 -22.04
C GLU A 84 8.19 -2.69 -23.20
N SER A 85 6.89 -2.91 -22.91
CA SER A 85 5.87 -3.13 -23.94
C SER A 85 5.45 -1.86 -24.71
N GLY A 86 6.01 -0.69 -24.39
CA GLY A 86 5.81 0.55 -25.15
C GLY A 86 4.41 1.17 -25.02
N VAL A 87 3.66 0.79 -23.99
CA VAL A 87 2.37 1.41 -23.61
C VAL A 87 2.62 2.59 -22.68
#